data_AF-A0A661DQJ2-F1
#
_entry.id   AF-A0A661DQJ2-F1
#
_cell.length_a   1.000
_cell.length_b   1.000
_cell.length_c   1.000
_cell.angle_alpha   90.00
_cell.angle_beta   90.00
_cell.angle_gamma   90.00
#
_symmetry.space_group_name_H-M   'P 1'
#
loop_
_entity.id
_entity.type
_entity.pdbx_description
1 polymer ?
#
loop_
_entity_poly.entity_id
_entity_poly.type
_entity_poly.pdbx_seq_one_letter_code
_entity_poly.pdbx_strand_id
1 'polypeptide(L)'
;MRLFMETITRADFAKEPGKYQEEAQFRQPVIITTGRNKKPGTVLLSYEMFKELISQSRYSLLTKELDSKTFGKIMSSEMDNKHEHLNNLLDDNK
;
A
#
# COMPACT_ATOMS: atom_id res chain seq x y z
N MET A 1 -10.46 9.28 -0.39
CA MET A 1 -10.09 9.51 1.02
C MET A 1 -8.73 10.20 1.03
N ARG A 2 -8.64 11.45 1.50
CA ARG A 2 -7.36 12.17 1.55
C ARG A 2 -6.70 11.81 2.88
N LEU A 3 -5.58 11.08 2.84
CA LEU A 3 -4.77 10.84 4.04
C LEU A 3 -4.15 12.18 4.43
N PHE A 4 -4.60 12.73 5.56
CA PHE A 4 -3.89 13.82 6.20
C PHE A 4 -2.65 13.21 6.86
N MET A 5 -1.48 13.74 6.51
CA MET A 5 -0.20 13.32 7.06
C MET A 5 0.52 14.59 7.52
N GLU A 6 0.96 14.60 8.77
CA GLU A 6 1.73 15.70 9.30
C GLU A 6 3.18 15.58 8.80
N THR A 7 3.76 16.67 8.29
CA THR A 7 5.15 16.68 7.84
C THR A 7 5.99 17.54 8.77
N ILE A 8 6.99 16.91 9.40
CA ILE A 8 7.88 17.54 10.38
C ILE A 8 9.34 17.38 9.95
N THR A 9 10.20 18.26 10.48
CA THR A 9 11.64 18.10 10.29
C THR A 9 12.21 17.09 11.28
N ARG A 10 13.33 16.46 10.93
CA ARG A 10 14.07 15.61 11.87
C ARG A 10 14.49 16.35 13.15
N ALA A 11 14.74 17.66 13.07
CA ALA A 11 15.09 18.47 14.24
C ALA A 11 13.90 18.64 15.19
N ASP A 12 12.68 18.79 14.65
CA ASP A 12 11.48 18.91 15.48
C ASP A 12 11.07 17.58 16.08
N PHE A 13 11.20 16.49 15.31
CA PHE A 13 11.03 15.13 15.83
C PHE A 13 11.95 14.85 17.03
N ALA A 14 13.22 15.26 16.95
CA ALA A 14 14.20 15.02 18.01
C ALA A 14 13.89 15.77 19.32
N LYS A 15 13.12 16.88 19.27
CA LYS A 15 12.74 17.63 20.47
C LYS A 15 11.65 16.92 21.28
N GLU A 16 10.67 16.33 20.60
CA GLU A 16 9.46 15.77 21.22
C GLU A 16 9.08 14.40 20.62
N PRO A 17 9.95 13.37 20.68
CA PRO A 17 9.69 12.11 19.99
C PRO A 17 8.41 11.41 20.46
N GLY A 18 8.10 11.48 21.76
CA GLY A 18 6.90 10.85 22.34
C GLY A 18 5.59 11.41 21.79
N LYS A 19 5.51 12.72 21.56
CA LYS A 19 4.33 13.38 20.99
C LYS A 19 4.00 12.86 19.60
N TYR A 20 5.02 12.74 18.74
CA TYR A 20 4.84 12.24 17.38
C TYR A 20 4.58 10.74 17.34
N GLN A 21 5.09 9.97 18.31
CA GLN A 21 4.72 8.56 18.49
C GLN A 21 3.25 8.42 18.86
N GLU A 22 2.74 9.23 19.79
CA GLU A 22 1.33 9.22 20.18
C GLU A 22 0.41 9.64 19.00
N GLU A 23 0.77 10.71 18.28
CA GLU A 23 0.06 11.15 17.09
C GLU A 23 0.03 10.05 16.01
N ALA A 24 1.16 9.39 15.76
CA ALA A 24 1.27 8.28 14.81
C ALA A 24 0.52 7.01 15.26
N GLN A 25 0.42 6.78 16.57
CA GLN A 25 -0.27 5.62 17.13
C GLN A 25 -1.80 5.77 17.06
N PHE A 26 -2.33 6.97 17.30
CA PHE A 26 -3.76 7.17 17.53
C PHE A 26 -4.48 8.01 16.48
N ARG A 27 -3.77 8.77 15.63
CA ARG A 27 -4.39 9.73 14.71
C ARG A 27 -3.99 9.53 13.26
N GLN A 28 -2.71 9.72 12.94
CA GLN A 28 -2.26 9.78 11.54
C GLN A 28 -0.75 9.55 11.38
N PRO A 29 -0.30 9.00 10.25
CA PRO A 29 1.14 8.90 9.96
C PRO A 29 1.83 10.26 9.91
N VAL A 30 3.07 10.29 10.37
CA VAL A 30 3.93 11.48 10.42
C VAL A 30 5.11 11.31 9.49
N ILE A 31 5.30 12.24 8.55
CA ILE A 31 6.43 12.27 7.63
C ILE A 31 7.56 13.08 8.27
N ILE A 32 8.71 12.43 8.45
CA ILE A 32 9.94 13.04 8.96
C ILE A 32 10.86 13.34 7.77
N THR A 33 11.16 14.62 7.55
CA THR A 33 12.03 15.05 6.43
C THR A 33 13.49 15.10 6.84
N THR A 34 14.37 14.70 5.92
CA THR A 34 15.82 14.84 6.09
C THR A 34 16.24 16.25 5.69
N GLY A 35 16.53 17.10 6.68
CA GLY A 35 17.01 18.47 6.47
C GLY A 35 15.92 19.49 6.10
N ARG A 36 16.36 20.70 5.73
CA ARG A 36 15.48 21.86 5.43
C ARG A 36 14.74 21.74 4.10
N ASN A 37 15.19 20.86 3.20
CA ASN A 37 14.67 20.75 1.84
C ASN A 37 13.36 19.95 1.75
N LYS A 38 12.72 19.64 2.89
CA LYS A 38 11.44 18.92 3.01
C LYS A 38 11.35 17.62 2.22
N LYS A 39 12.49 17.01 1.84
CA LYS A 39 12.51 15.72 1.16
C LYS A 39 12.00 14.66 2.15
N PRO A 40 10.92 13.92 1.83
CA PRO A 40 10.45 12.83 2.68
C PRO A 40 11.58 11.82 2.88
N GLY A 41 11.94 11.55 4.13
CA GLY A 41 13.03 10.63 4.47
C GLY A 41 12.52 9.39 5.19
N THR A 42 11.67 9.57 6.20
CA THR A 42 11.12 8.48 7.02
C THR A 42 9.67 8.77 7.33
N VAL A 43 8.83 7.74 7.44
CA VAL A 43 7.44 7.88 7.91
C VAL A 43 7.31 7.11 9.21
N LEU A 44 6.73 7.74 10.22
CA LEU A 44 6.32 7.11 11.45
C LEU A 44 4.82 6.79 11.35
N LEU A 45 4.45 5.56 11.67
CA LEU A 45 3.07 5.08 11.66
C LEU A 45 2.87 4.02 12.75
N SER A 46 1.62 3.78 13.13
CA SER A 46 1.28 2.71 14.06
C SER A 46 1.63 1.33 13.50
N TYR A 47 1.86 0.38 14.40
CA TYR A 47 2.11 -1.01 14.02
C TYR A 47 0.95 -1.61 13.22
N GLU A 48 -0.29 -1.35 13.61
CA GLU A 48 -1.47 -1.88 12.92
C GLU A 48 -1.56 -1.34 11.49
N MET A 49 -1.34 -0.04 11.28
CA MET A 49 -1.28 0.55 9.94
C MET A 49 -0.16 -0.07 9.09
N PHE A 50 0.99 -0.37 9.69
CA PHE A 50 2.09 -1.02 8.98
C PHE A 50 1.70 -2.44 8.56
N LYS A 51 1.06 -3.19 9.45
CA LYS A 51 0.62 -4.56 9.21
C LYS A 51 -0.42 -4.63 8.08
N GLU A 52 -1.36 -3.68 8.05
CA GLU A 52 -2.34 -3.55 6.95
C GLU A 52 -1.69 -3.14 5.62
N LEU A 53 -0.74 -2.21 5.64
CA LEU A 53 -0.02 -1.80 4.42
C LEU A 53 0.79 -2.96 3.82
N ILE A 54 1.45 -3.75 4.66
CA ILE A 54 2.21 -4.92 4.21
C ILE A 54 1.27 -6.03 3.72
N SER A 55 0.12 -6.25 4.37
CA SER A 55 -0.84 -7.25 3.91
C SER A 55 -1.50 -6.89 2.58
N GLN A 56 -1.65 -5.60 2.29
CA GLN A 56 -2.12 -5.09 1.00
C GLN A 56 -1.02 -4.94 -0.06
N SER A 57 0.25 -5.15 0.29
CA SER A 57 1.31 -5.20 -0.71
C SER A 57 0.96 -6.32 -1.69
N ARG A 58 0.76 -5.95 -2.97
CA ARG A 58 0.43 -6.93 -4.01
C ARG A 58 1.59 -7.91 -4.11
N TYR A 59 1.41 -9.11 -3.59
CA TYR A 59 2.36 -10.19 -3.80
C TYR A 59 2.25 -10.66 -5.24
N SER A 60 3.29 -10.39 -6.03
CA SER A 60 3.48 -11.05 -7.33
C SER A 60 4.25 -12.34 -7.07
N LEU A 61 3.56 -13.46 -7.09
CA LEU A 61 4.18 -14.79 -7.01
C LEU A 61 4.43 -15.31 -8.42
N LEU A 62 5.53 -16.03 -8.60
CA LEU A 62 5.69 -16.85 -9.81
C LEU A 62 4.67 -17.98 -9.77
N THR A 63 4.16 -18.40 -10.92
CA THR A 63 3.19 -19.51 -11.00
C THR A 63 3.71 -20.80 -10.34
N LYS A 64 5.03 -21.03 -10.35
CA LYS A 64 5.69 -22.16 -9.67
C LYS A 64 5.65 -22.09 -8.13
N GLU A 65 5.34 -20.93 -7.56
CA GLU A 65 5.31 -20.67 -6.12
C GLU A 65 3.87 -20.74 -5.56
N LEU A 66 2.87 -20.91 -6.43
CA LEU A 66 1.48 -21.11 -6.03
C LEU A 66 1.24 -22.56 -5.60
N ASP A 67 0.44 -22.77 -4.56
CA ASP A 67 -0.04 -24.11 -4.22
C ASP A 67 -0.92 -24.66 -5.35
N SER A 68 -0.91 -25.99 -5.52
CA SER A 68 -1.60 -26.66 -6.63
C SER A 68 -3.10 -26.39 -6.67
N LYS A 69 -3.74 -26.19 -5.51
CA LYS A 69 -5.17 -25.91 -5.40
C LYS A 69 -5.49 -24.49 -5.89
N THR A 70 -4.71 -23.50 -5.49
CA THR A 70 -4.87 -22.11 -5.94
C THR A 70 -4.56 -21.99 -7.44
N PHE A 71 -3.49 -22.64 -7.90
CA PHE A 71 -3.15 -22.67 -9.32
C PHE A 71 -4.28 -23.29 -10.15
N GLY A 72 -4.83 -24.43 -9.72
CA GLY A 72 -5.96 -25.08 -10.38
C GLY A 72 -7.19 -24.17 -10.49
N LYS A 73 -7.53 -23.44 -9.43
CA LYS A 73 -8.64 -22.46 -9.45
C LYS A 73 -8.42 -21.35 -10.46
N ILE A 74 -7.20 -20.82 -10.57
CA ILE A 74 -6.88 -19.77 -11.54
C ILE A 74 -7.02 -20.32 -12.96
N MET A 75 -6.50 -21.52 -13.23
CA MET A 75 -6.58 -22.14 -14.55
C MET A 75 -8.02 -22.49 -14.96
N SER A 76 -8.90 -22.79 -14.00
CA SER A 76 -10.32 -23.04 -14.26
C SER A 76 -11.20 -21.78 -14.14
N SER A 77 -10.60 -20.61 -13.91
CA SER A 77 -11.36 -19.36 -13.81
C SER A 77 -11.75 -18.90 -15.20
N GLU A 78 -13.05 -18.81 -15.45
CA GLU A 78 -13.60 -18.27 -16.68
C GLU A 78 -14.23 -16.90 -16.41
N MET A 79 -14.20 -16.02 -17.41
CA MET A 79 -14.91 -14.75 -17.35
C MET A 79 -16.42 -15.02 -17.36
N ASP A 80 -17.14 -14.32 -16.49
CA ASP A 80 -18.61 -14.38 -16.50
C ASP A 80 -19.14 -13.90 -17.87
N ASN A 81 -20.02 -14.70 -18.48
CA ASN A 81 -20.60 -14.44 -19.80
C ASN A 81 -21.22 -13.03 -19.93
N LYS A 82 -21.68 -12.42 -18.84
CA LYS A 82 -22.18 -11.03 -18.87
C LYS A 82 -21.13 -10.00 -19.31
N HIS A 83 -19.84 -10.36 -19.26
CA HIS A 83 -18.71 -9.51 -19.63
C HIS A 83 -18.14 -9.80 -21.01
N GLU A 84 -18.78 -10.65 -21.82
CA GLU A 84 -18.30 -11.03 -23.15
C GLU A 84 -18.10 -9.83 -24.09
N HIS A 85 -18.92 -8.78 -23.93
CA HIS A 85 -18.76 -7.51 -24.66
C HIS A 85 -17.37 -6.86 -24.48
N LEU A 86 -16.67 -7.12 -23.37
CA LEU A 86 -15.31 -6.60 -23.14
C LEU A 86 -14.27 -7.30 -24.02
N ASN A 87 -14.47 -8.58 -24.36
CA ASN A 87 -13.59 -9.31 -25.27
C ASN A 87 -13.71 -8.75 -26.69
N ASN A 88 -14.94 -8.45 -27.12
CA ASN A 88 -15.19 -7.85 -28.44
C ASN A 88 -14.46 -6.51 -28.61
N LEU A 89 -14.39 -5.69 -27.55
CA LEU A 89 -13.66 -4.41 -27.58
C LEU A 89 -12.13 -4.58 -27.73
N LEU A 90 -11.57 -5.71 -27.29
CA LEU A 90 -10.14 -6.02 -27.45
C LEU A 90 -9.82 -6.53 -28.85
N ASP A 91 -10.76 -7.24 -29.48
CA ASP A 91 -10.61 -7.77 -30.83
C ASP A 91 -10.87 -6.72 -31.92
N ASP A 92 -11.72 -5.72 -31.65
CA ASP A 92 -11.99 -4.58 -32.56
C ASP A 92 -10.78 -3.63 -32.74
N ASN A 93 -9.72 -3.78 -31.95
CA ASN A 93 -8.48 -2.99 -32.05
C ASN A 93 -7.31 -3.74 -32.71
N LYS A 94 -7.57 -4.86 -33.41
CA LYS A 94 -6.59 -5.56 -34.27
C LYS A 94 -6.76 -5.16 -35.73
#